data_AF-A0A8C0ZUP3-F1
#
_entry.id   AF-A0A8C0ZUP3-F1
#
_cell.length_a   1.000
_cell.length_b   1.000
_cell.length_c   1.000
_cell.angle_alpha   90.00
_cell.angle_beta   90.00
_cell.angle_gamma   90.00
#
_symmetry.space_group_name_H-M   'P 1'
#
loop_
_entity.id
_entity.type
_entity.pdbx_description
1 polymer ?
#
loop_
_entity_poly.entity_id
_entity_poly.type
_entity_poly.pdbx_seq_one_letter_code
_entity_poly.pdbx_strand_id
1 'polypeptide(L)'
;MDEIDEKTWVLEPEKPMRSATARRIALGNNASINIEVDPRHPTMLPQCCFLGADHVVKPLGIKLSRNIHLWDPENSLLQNLKDVLEIDFPSRTILEKSDFTMDCGICYAYQFDGAIPDQVCNNSQCGQPFHQICLYEWLRGLLTTRQSFNIIFGECPYCSKPITLKMSGRKP
;
A
#
# COMPACT_ATOMS: atom_id res chain seq x y z
N MET A 1 -9.19 10.70 13.72
CA MET A 1 -9.07 9.28 13.33
C MET A 1 -10.43 8.64 13.12
N ASP A 2 -11.40 8.89 13.99
CA ASP A 2 -12.76 8.33 13.91
C ASP A 2 -13.41 8.52 12.54
N GLU A 3 -13.29 9.71 11.94
CA GLU A 3 -13.81 9.97 10.58
C GLU A 3 -13.19 9.05 9.51
N ILE A 4 -11.87 8.79 9.58
CA ILE A 4 -11.19 7.89 8.65
C ILE A 4 -11.69 6.46 8.86
N ASP A 5 -11.78 6.03 10.12
CA ASP A 5 -12.22 4.68 10.49
C ASP A 5 -13.68 4.42 10.05
N GLU A 6 -14.54 5.44 10.04
CA GLU A 6 -15.94 5.35 9.63
C GLU A 6 -16.14 5.46 8.11
N LYS A 7 -15.45 6.41 7.45
CA LYS A 7 -15.75 6.78 6.05
C LYS A 7 -14.85 6.10 5.01
N THR A 8 -13.77 5.46 5.43
CA THR A 8 -12.80 4.84 4.51
C THR A 8 -12.65 3.35 4.78
N TRP A 9 -12.06 2.62 3.84
CA TRP A 9 -11.66 1.26 4.07
C TRP A 9 -10.26 1.18 4.71
N VAL A 10 -10.23 1.13 6.04
CA VAL A 10 -9.01 0.87 6.81
C VAL A 10 -8.65 -0.62 6.73
N LEU A 11 -7.44 -0.89 6.26
CA LEU A 11 -6.83 -2.22 6.17
C LEU A 11 -6.09 -2.59 7.46
N GLU A 12 -5.31 -1.65 8.00
CA GLU A 12 -4.49 -1.88 9.19
C GLU A 12 -4.46 -0.64 10.11
N PRO A 13 -4.52 -0.83 11.43
CA PRO A 13 -4.87 -2.09 12.11
C PRO A 13 -6.35 -2.46 11.89
N GLU A 14 -6.67 -3.75 11.81
CA GLU A 14 -8.05 -4.23 11.60
C GLU A 14 -9.00 -3.76 12.71
N LYS A 15 -8.49 -3.72 13.95
CA LYS A 15 -9.18 -3.22 15.13
C LYS A 15 -8.37 -2.10 15.75
N PRO A 16 -8.55 -0.85 15.29
CA PRO A 16 -7.76 0.27 15.79
C PRO A 16 -8.03 0.54 17.27
N MET A 17 -6.96 0.58 18.07
CA MET A 17 -7.00 1.08 19.43
C MET A 17 -6.87 2.61 19.44
N ARG A 18 -7.32 3.26 20.53
CA ARG A 18 -7.18 4.72 20.70
C ARG A 18 -5.73 5.22 20.68
N SER A 19 -4.77 4.35 21.02
CA SER A 19 -3.34 4.64 20.97
C SER A 19 -2.74 4.53 19.56
N ALA A 20 -3.45 3.95 18.58
CA ALA A 20 -2.91 3.74 17.25
C ALA A 20 -2.95 5.04 16.42
N THR A 21 -1.77 5.57 16.12
CA THR A 21 -1.55 6.80 15.34
C THR A 21 -1.45 6.57 13.83
N ALA A 22 -1.28 5.32 13.40
CA ALA A 22 -1.15 4.94 12.00
C ALA A 22 -2.43 4.30 11.45
N ARG A 23 -2.70 4.51 10.16
CA ARG A 23 -3.74 3.82 9.38
C ARG A 23 -3.23 3.48 8.00
N ARG A 24 -3.41 2.23 7.60
CA ARG A 24 -3.32 1.83 6.19
C ARG A 24 -4.72 1.85 5.60
N ILE A 25 -4.93 2.67 4.57
CA ILE A 25 -6.23 2.92 3.96
C ILE A 25 -6.17 2.46 2.50
N ALA A 26 -7.17 1.72 2.05
CA ALA A 26 -7.28 1.31 0.65
C ALA A 26 -7.57 2.51 -0.26
N LEU A 27 -6.95 2.54 -1.44
CA LEU A 27 -7.17 3.55 -2.48
C LEU A 27 -7.92 2.99 -3.70
N GLY A 28 -8.14 1.67 -3.75
CA GLY A 28 -8.58 0.94 -4.94
C GLY A 28 -7.41 0.52 -5.83
N ASN A 29 -7.69 -0.26 -6.90
CA ASN A 29 -6.72 -0.73 -7.89
C ASN A 29 -5.43 -1.36 -7.29
N ASN A 30 -5.58 -2.22 -6.27
CA ASN A 30 -4.51 -2.87 -5.53
C ASN A 30 -3.48 -1.89 -4.92
N ALA A 31 -3.93 -0.67 -4.59
CA ALA A 31 -3.12 0.34 -3.92
C ALA A 31 -3.70 0.73 -2.56
N SER A 32 -2.80 1.17 -1.67
CA SER A 32 -3.13 1.66 -0.34
C SER A 32 -2.17 2.79 0.06
N ILE A 33 -2.59 3.63 1.00
CA ILE A 33 -1.75 4.62 1.65
C ILE A 33 -1.63 4.29 3.13
N ASN A 34 -0.41 4.22 3.64
CA ASN A 34 -0.16 4.23 5.07
C ASN A 34 0.10 5.66 5.52
N ILE A 35 -0.73 6.14 6.45
CA ILE A 35 -0.57 7.44 7.08
C ILE A 35 -0.15 7.25 8.55
N GLU A 36 0.73 8.11 9.03
CA GLU A 36 1.12 8.19 10.44
C GLU A 36 0.97 9.64 10.94
N VAL A 37 0.07 9.81 11.91
CA VAL A 37 -0.34 11.12 12.43
C VAL A 37 0.41 11.44 13.72
N ASP A 38 0.95 12.66 13.85
CA ASP A 38 1.47 13.15 15.12
C ASP A 38 0.30 13.45 16.08
N PRO A 39 0.17 12.75 17.22
CA PRO A 39 -0.92 12.99 18.16
C PRO A 39 -0.89 14.38 18.79
N ARG A 40 0.25 15.10 18.74
CA ARG A 40 0.38 16.48 19.22
C ARG A 40 -0.10 17.50 18.19
N HIS A 41 -0.10 17.14 16.92
CA HIS A 41 -0.47 18.01 15.79
C HIS A 41 -1.34 17.24 14.77
N PRO A 42 -2.56 16.84 15.16
CA PRO A 42 -3.36 15.84 14.43
C PRO A 42 -3.88 16.29 13.06
N THR A 43 -3.87 17.59 12.79
CA THR A 43 -4.32 18.19 11.51
C THR A 43 -3.16 18.60 10.60
N MET A 44 -1.91 18.44 11.05
CA MET A 44 -0.73 18.66 10.19
C MET A 44 -0.58 17.51 9.19
N LEU A 45 0.14 17.79 8.10
CA LEU A 45 0.46 16.78 7.07
C LEU A 45 1.13 15.55 7.72
N PRO A 46 0.50 14.36 7.65
CA PRO A 46 1.08 13.14 8.22
C PRO A 46 2.22 12.62 7.34
N GLN A 47 2.98 11.66 7.87
CA GLN A 47 3.85 10.87 7.01
C GLN A 47 2.98 9.95 6.14
N CYS A 48 3.19 10.01 4.82
CA CYS A 48 2.43 9.26 3.84
C CYS A 48 3.33 8.27 3.10
N CYS A 49 2.96 6.99 3.07
CA CYS A 49 3.65 5.95 2.32
C CYS A 49 2.68 5.20 1.42
N PHE A 50 2.82 5.33 0.10
CA PHE A 50 1.99 4.62 -0.88
C PHE A 50 2.53 3.22 -1.12
N LEU A 51 1.62 2.24 -1.19
CA LEU A 51 1.91 0.83 -1.43
C LEU A 51 1.05 0.36 -2.59
N GLY A 52 1.66 -0.20 -3.64
CA GLY A 52 0.99 -0.62 -4.86
C GLY A 52 1.96 -0.66 -6.05
N ALA A 53 1.45 -1.02 -7.24
CA ALA A 53 2.25 -1.00 -8.46
C ALA A 53 2.71 0.44 -8.80
N ASP A 54 3.93 0.57 -9.32
CA ASP A 54 4.58 1.86 -9.61
C ASP A 54 3.69 2.81 -10.43
N HIS A 55 3.02 2.28 -11.46
CA HIS A 55 2.18 3.07 -12.35
C HIS A 55 0.90 3.60 -11.66
N VAL A 56 0.50 3.01 -10.53
CA VAL A 56 -0.62 3.46 -9.70
C VAL A 56 -0.16 4.47 -8.65
N VAL A 57 0.96 4.19 -7.97
CA VAL A 57 1.42 5.01 -6.83
C VAL A 57 2.24 6.25 -7.22
N LYS A 58 3.00 6.20 -8.32
CA LYS A 58 3.81 7.36 -8.76
C LYS A 58 2.95 8.59 -9.07
N PRO A 59 1.82 8.48 -9.80
CA PRO A 59 0.92 9.62 -10.00
C PRO A 59 0.40 10.22 -8.70
N LEU A 60 0.08 9.39 -7.69
CA LEU A 60 -0.40 9.85 -6.38
C LEU A 60 0.68 10.63 -5.62
N GLY A 61 1.94 10.17 -5.67
CA GLY A 61 3.06 10.91 -5.09
C GLY A 61 3.31 12.27 -5.75
N ILE A 62 3.10 12.37 -7.07
CA ILE A 62 3.18 13.63 -7.81
C ILE A 62 2.05 14.57 -7.38
N LYS A 63 0.80 14.08 -7.30
CA LYS A 63 -0.34 14.88 -6.83
C LYS A 63 -0.12 15.39 -5.41
N LEU A 64 0.32 14.52 -4.49
CA LEU A 64 0.67 14.90 -3.12
C LEU A 64 1.67 16.06 -3.09
N SER A 65 2.76 15.95 -3.84
CA SER A 65 3.80 16.99 -3.90
C SER A 65 3.30 18.29 -4.54
N ARG A 66 2.49 18.19 -5.60
CA ARG A 66 1.97 19.34 -6.35
C ARG A 66 0.95 20.13 -5.52
N ASN A 67 0.06 19.42 -4.84
CA ASN A 67 -1.11 19.99 -4.17
C ASN A 67 -0.90 20.19 -2.67
N ILE A 68 0.30 19.93 -2.14
CA ILE A 68 0.62 20.07 -0.70
C ILE A 68 0.26 21.44 -0.11
N HIS A 69 0.28 22.49 -0.93
CA HIS A 69 -0.09 23.85 -0.54
C HIS A 69 -1.58 24.04 -0.28
N LEU A 70 -2.43 23.11 -0.72
CA LEU A 70 -3.87 23.09 -0.42
C LEU A 70 -4.18 22.50 0.96
N TRP A 71 -3.17 21.97 1.68
CA TRP A 71 -3.35 21.42 3.00
C TRP A 71 -3.72 22.51 4.00
N ASP A 72 -4.90 22.41 4.59
CA ASP A 72 -5.44 23.38 5.54
C ASP A 72 -5.63 22.73 6.92
N PRO A 73 -4.91 23.17 7.97
CA PRO A 73 -5.08 22.64 9.33
C PRO A 73 -6.48 22.82 9.92
N GLU A 74 -7.32 23.70 9.37
CA GLU A 74 -8.72 23.88 9.76
C GLU A 74 -9.64 22.79 9.17
N ASN A 75 -9.20 22.14 8.09
CA ASN A 75 -9.93 21.04 7.47
C ASN A 75 -9.64 19.70 8.17
N SER A 76 -10.56 18.75 8.02
CA SER A 76 -10.34 17.40 8.51
C SER A 76 -9.22 16.70 7.74
N LEU A 77 -8.54 15.76 8.40
CA LEU A 77 -7.48 14.97 7.80
C LEU A 77 -7.95 14.24 6.53
N LEU A 78 -9.16 13.67 6.56
CA LEU A 78 -9.74 12.98 5.41
C LEU A 78 -10.02 13.95 4.26
N GLN A 79 -10.55 15.13 4.55
CA GLN A 79 -10.83 16.14 3.53
C GLN A 79 -9.55 16.62 2.85
N ASN A 80 -8.52 16.96 3.63
CA ASN A 80 -7.22 17.33 3.09
C ASN A 80 -6.62 16.23 2.20
N LEU A 81 -6.70 14.95 2.62
CA LEU A 81 -6.21 13.84 1.81
C LEU A 81 -6.98 13.71 0.48
N LYS A 82 -8.31 13.93 0.47
CA LYS A 82 -9.11 13.91 -0.76
C LYS A 82 -8.70 15.03 -1.71
N ASP A 83 -8.56 16.25 -1.20
CA ASP A 83 -8.27 17.43 -2.01
C ASP A 83 -6.86 17.37 -2.59
N VAL A 84 -5.88 16.99 -1.77
CA VAL A 84 -4.48 16.92 -2.18
C VAL A 84 -4.23 15.76 -3.14
N LEU A 85 -4.85 14.60 -2.92
CA LEU A 85 -4.70 13.43 -3.81
C LEU A 85 -5.66 13.45 -5.00
N GLU A 86 -6.67 14.34 -5.00
CA GLU A 86 -7.74 14.41 -5.99
C GLU A 86 -8.37 13.03 -6.23
N ILE A 87 -8.77 12.35 -5.15
CA ILE A 87 -9.43 11.03 -5.19
C ILE A 87 -10.58 10.97 -4.19
N ASP A 88 -11.53 10.09 -4.48
CA ASP A 88 -12.49 9.63 -3.49
C ASP A 88 -11.99 8.33 -2.86
N PHE A 89 -11.93 8.32 -1.53
CA PHE A 89 -11.58 7.11 -0.79
C PHE A 89 -12.73 6.11 -0.86
N PRO A 90 -12.44 4.83 -1.16
CA PRO A 90 -13.45 3.80 -1.11
C PRO A 90 -13.99 3.62 0.31
N SER A 91 -15.32 3.50 0.43
CA SER A 91 -15.94 3.04 1.67
C SER A 91 -15.94 1.52 1.74
N ARG A 92 -15.86 0.97 2.96
CA ARG A 92 -15.88 -0.48 3.20
C ARG A 92 -17.08 -1.18 2.55
N THR A 93 -18.27 -0.57 2.63
CA THR A 93 -19.54 -1.13 2.13
C THR A 93 -19.58 -1.30 0.61
N ILE A 94 -18.80 -0.51 -0.14
CA ILE A 94 -18.79 -0.56 -1.61
C ILE A 94 -17.92 -1.73 -2.10
N LEU A 95 -16.82 -2.05 -1.40
CA LEU A 95 -15.84 -3.05 -1.85
C LEU A 95 -16.05 -4.46 -1.31
N GLU A 96 -16.86 -4.68 -0.27
CA GLU A 96 -17.28 -6.04 0.12
C GLU A 96 -18.01 -6.79 -1.02
N LYS A 97 -18.44 -6.09 -2.09
CA LYS A 97 -19.08 -6.66 -3.29
C LYS A 97 -18.14 -6.99 -4.46
N SER A 98 -16.87 -6.58 -4.39
CA SER A 98 -15.86 -6.85 -5.41
C SER A 98 -14.77 -7.72 -4.82
N ASP A 99 -14.28 -8.74 -5.53
CA ASP A 99 -13.20 -9.66 -5.14
C ASP A 99 -11.83 -8.97 -4.97
N PHE A 100 -11.75 -7.94 -4.12
CA PHE A 100 -10.54 -7.20 -3.81
C PHE A 100 -9.74 -7.98 -2.77
N THR A 101 -9.03 -9.01 -3.23
CA THR A 101 -8.13 -9.78 -2.38
C THR A 101 -6.73 -9.16 -2.47
N MET A 102 -6.30 -8.51 -1.39
CA MET A 102 -4.90 -8.07 -1.21
C MET A 102 -3.98 -9.21 -0.76
N ASP A 103 -4.44 -10.46 -0.90
CA ASP A 103 -3.72 -11.66 -0.49
C ASP A 103 -2.50 -11.92 -1.38
N CYS A 104 -1.46 -12.48 -0.77
CA CYS A 104 -0.28 -12.86 -1.52
C CYS A 104 -0.63 -13.91 -2.58
N GLY A 105 -0.22 -13.70 -3.82
CA GLY A 105 -0.43 -14.66 -4.92
C GLY A 105 0.32 -15.99 -4.81
N ILE A 106 1.05 -16.23 -3.72
CA ILE A 106 1.80 -17.49 -3.51
C ILE A 106 1.23 -18.26 -2.32
N CYS A 107 1.06 -17.61 -1.16
CA CYS A 107 0.56 -18.27 0.04
C CYS A 107 -0.95 -18.10 0.28
N TYR A 108 -1.62 -17.25 -0.52
CA TYR A 108 -3.04 -16.90 -0.40
C TYR A 108 -3.46 -16.41 1.00
N ALA A 109 -2.52 -15.84 1.73
CA ALA A 109 -2.77 -15.17 2.99
C ALA A 109 -2.49 -13.68 2.85
N TYR A 110 -3.28 -12.86 3.54
CA TYR A 110 -2.98 -11.44 3.72
C TYR A 110 -1.82 -11.25 4.69
N GLN A 111 -1.87 -11.88 5.86
CA GLN A 111 -0.81 -11.79 6.86
C GLN A 111 0.00 -13.09 6.91
N PHE A 112 1.32 -12.97 6.84
CA PHE A 112 2.25 -14.07 7.02
C PHE A 112 3.48 -13.60 7.79
N ASP A 113 3.70 -14.15 8.99
CA ASP A 113 4.82 -13.79 9.88
C ASP A 113 4.94 -12.28 10.14
N GLY A 114 3.80 -11.62 10.39
CA GLY A 114 3.72 -10.17 10.61
C GLY A 114 3.93 -9.31 9.36
N ALA A 115 4.15 -9.91 8.19
CA ALA A 115 4.29 -9.21 6.92
C ALA A 115 2.99 -9.24 6.11
N ILE A 116 2.89 -8.27 5.20
CA ILE A 116 1.79 -8.05 4.27
C ILE A 116 2.28 -8.15 2.83
N PRO A 117 1.40 -8.35 1.84
CA PRO A 117 1.78 -8.52 0.45
C PRO A 117 2.02 -7.15 -0.17
N ASP A 118 3.21 -6.59 0.07
CA ASP A 118 3.59 -5.24 -0.36
C ASP A 118 4.40 -5.21 -1.67
N GLN A 119 4.85 -6.37 -2.16
CA GLN A 119 5.55 -6.50 -3.44
C GLN A 119 4.53 -6.73 -4.56
N VAL A 120 4.25 -5.69 -5.35
CA VAL A 120 3.22 -5.74 -6.39
C VAL A 120 3.86 -5.84 -7.77
N CYS A 121 3.33 -6.72 -8.63
CA CYS A 121 3.76 -6.78 -10.03
C CYS A 121 3.46 -5.45 -10.75
N ASN A 122 4.48 -4.86 -11.38
CA ASN A 122 4.36 -3.57 -12.06
C ASN A 122 3.62 -3.62 -13.40
N ASN A 123 3.35 -4.81 -13.95
CA ASN A 123 2.56 -4.95 -15.17
C ASN A 123 1.09 -4.53 -14.88
N SER A 124 0.59 -3.56 -15.66
CA SER A 124 -0.76 -2.98 -15.50
C SER A 124 -1.89 -3.97 -15.72
N GLN A 125 -1.64 -5.06 -16.44
CA GLN A 125 -2.59 -6.15 -16.66
C GLN A 125 -2.48 -7.27 -15.60
N CYS A 126 -1.60 -7.13 -14.60
CA CYS A 126 -1.38 -8.13 -13.56
C CYS A 126 -1.65 -7.56 -12.16
N GLY A 127 -0.78 -6.67 -11.66
CA GLY A 127 -0.96 -6.07 -10.34
C GLY A 127 -1.04 -7.06 -9.17
N GLN A 128 -0.59 -8.31 -9.32
CA GLN A 128 -0.64 -9.32 -8.26
C GLN A 128 0.30 -8.93 -7.11
N PRO A 129 -0.19 -8.88 -5.86
CA PRO A 129 0.66 -8.62 -4.70
C PRO A 129 1.28 -9.91 -4.12
N PHE A 130 2.46 -9.77 -3.51
CA PHE A 130 3.20 -10.85 -2.88
C PHE A 130 3.87 -10.38 -1.59
N HIS A 131 4.00 -11.28 -0.60
CA HIS A 131 4.93 -11.03 0.49
C HIS A 131 6.37 -11.05 -0.04
N GLN A 132 7.23 -10.20 0.53
CA GLN A 132 8.66 -10.18 0.20
C GLN A 132 9.29 -11.57 0.32
N ILE A 133 8.99 -12.31 1.40
CA ILE A 133 9.53 -13.65 1.66
C ILE A 133 8.99 -14.65 0.62
N CYS A 134 7.69 -14.67 0.35
CA CYS A 134 7.10 -15.60 -0.60
C CYS A 134 7.68 -15.40 -2.01
N LEU A 135 7.81 -14.15 -2.46
CA LEU A 135 8.38 -13.86 -3.78
C LEU A 135 9.89 -14.18 -3.83
N TYR A 136 10.63 -13.94 -2.75
CA TYR A 136 12.03 -14.32 -2.64
C TYR A 136 12.23 -15.83 -2.78
N GLU A 137 11.47 -16.60 -2.00
CA GLU A 137 11.49 -18.07 -1.98
C GLU A 137 11.16 -18.66 -3.36
N TRP A 138 10.24 -18.03 -4.08
CA TRP A 138 9.93 -18.39 -5.46
C TRP A 138 11.09 -18.09 -6.42
N LEU A 139 11.56 -16.83 -6.45
CA LEU A 139 12.55 -16.38 -7.42
C LEU A 139 13.90 -17.06 -7.25
N ARG A 140 14.34 -17.36 -6.02
CA ARG A 140 15.65 -17.98 -5.78
C ARG A 140 15.78 -19.39 -6.37
N GLY A 141 14.66 -20.06 -6.65
CA GLY A 141 14.64 -21.39 -7.26
C GLY A 141 14.77 -21.39 -8.79
N LEU A 142 14.72 -20.22 -9.44
CA LEU A 142 14.71 -20.11 -10.91
C LEU A 142 16.10 -19.82 -11.48
N LEU A 143 16.48 -20.54 -12.53
CA LEU A 143 17.76 -20.32 -13.25
C LEU A 143 17.83 -18.97 -13.98
N THR A 144 16.68 -18.38 -14.28
CA THR A 144 16.55 -17.07 -14.96
C THR A 144 16.74 -15.89 -14.01
N THR A 145 16.72 -16.13 -12.69
CA THR A 145 16.86 -15.08 -11.69
C THR A 145 18.26 -14.46 -11.74
N ARG A 146 18.31 -13.15 -11.53
CA ARG A 146 19.54 -12.36 -11.38
C ARG A 146 19.48 -11.61 -10.07
N GLN A 147 20.62 -11.46 -9.41
CA GLN A 147 20.72 -10.70 -8.17
C GLN A 147 21.83 -9.66 -8.29
N SER A 148 21.53 -8.43 -7.85
CA SER A 148 22.50 -7.35 -7.69
C SER A 148 22.32 -6.76 -6.29
N PHE A 149 23.32 -6.94 -5.43
CA PHE A 149 23.24 -6.56 -4.01
C PHE A 149 21.99 -7.13 -3.33
N ASN A 150 21.10 -6.26 -2.83
CA ASN A 150 19.84 -6.61 -2.19
C ASN A 150 18.64 -6.55 -3.15
N ILE A 151 18.87 -6.49 -4.46
CA ILE A 151 17.81 -6.44 -5.48
C ILE A 151 17.86 -7.74 -6.30
N ILE A 152 16.71 -8.38 -6.43
CA ILE A 152 16.51 -9.60 -7.21
C ILE A 152 15.61 -9.27 -8.40
N PHE A 153 16.00 -9.76 -9.57
CA PHE A 153 15.29 -9.60 -10.84
C PHE A 153 14.88 -10.97 -11.33
N GLY A 154 13.62 -11.10 -11.72
CA GLY A 154 13.09 -12.33 -12.29
C GLY A 154 11.77 -12.08 -13.01
N GLU A 155 10.93 -13.11 -13.10
CA GLU A 155 9.64 -13.05 -13.78
C GLU A 155 8.49 -13.24 -12.80
N CYS A 156 7.43 -12.46 -12.99
CA CYS A 156 6.22 -12.57 -12.18
C CYS A 156 5.58 -13.97 -12.33
N PRO A 157 5.23 -14.66 -11.23
CA PRO A 157 4.62 -16.01 -11.29
C PRO A 157 3.29 -16.07 -12.06
N TYR A 158 2.62 -14.92 -12.25
CA TYR A 158 1.30 -14.84 -12.86
C TYR A 158 1.32 -14.44 -14.34
N CYS A 159 2.14 -13.46 -14.72
CA CYS A 159 2.12 -12.90 -16.08
C CYS A 159 3.44 -13.08 -16.83
N SER A 160 4.44 -13.72 -16.21
CA SER A 160 5.79 -13.93 -16.77
C SER A 160 6.50 -12.65 -17.24
N LYS A 161 6.02 -11.46 -16.83
CA LYS A 161 6.69 -10.18 -17.11
C LYS A 161 7.77 -9.91 -16.04
N PRO A 162 8.79 -9.09 -16.37
CA PRO A 162 9.83 -8.75 -15.41
C PRO A 162 9.27 -8.20 -14.09
N ILE A 163 9.77 -8.72 -12.98
CA ILE A 163 9.49 -8.24 -11.62
C ILE A 163 10.79 -8.02 -10.88
N THR A 164 10.82 -6.97 -10.06
CA THR A 164 11.97 -6.59 -9.25
C THR A 164 11.58 -6.67 -7.79
N LEU A 165 12.37 -7.41 -7.01
CA LEU A 165 12.22 -7.54 -5.57
C LEU A 165 13.38 -6.86 -4.86
N LYS A 166 13.10 -5.84 -4.05
CA LYS A 166 14.10 -5.21 -3.20
C LYS A 166 14.01 -5.81 -1.80
N MET A 167 15.02 -6.58 -1.42
CA MET A 167 15.12 -7.14 -0.07
C MET A 167 15.38 -6.00 0.92
N SER A 168 14.38 -5.74 1.75
CA SER A 168 14.50 -4.89 2.93
C SER A 168 14.72 -5.79 4.14
N GLY A 169 15.64 -5.43 5.02
CA GLY A 169 15.77 -6.11 6.32
C GLY A 169 14.44 -5.99 7.07
N ARG A 170 14.04 -7.04 7.81
CA ARG A 170 12.88 -6.93 8.71
C ARG A 170 13.10 -5.69 9.59
N LYS A 171 12.17 -4.73 9.55
CA LYS A 171 12.17 -3.68 10.58
C LYS A 171 11.97 -4.42 11.91
N PRO A 172 12.89 -4.24 12.88
CA PRO A 172 12.82 -4.93 14.17
C PRO A 172 11.53 -4.58 14.93
#